data_AF-A0A9D9BWM6-F1
#
_entry.id   AF-A0A9D9BWM6-F1
#
_cell.length_a   1.000
_cell.length_b   1.000
_cell.length_c   1.000
_cell.angle_alpha   90.00
_cell.angle_beta   90.00
_cell.angle_gamma   90.00
#
_symmetry.space_group_name_H-M   'P 1'
#
loop_
_entity.id
_entity.type
_entity.pdbx_description
1 polymer ?
#
loop_
_entity_poly.entity_id
_entity_poly.type
_entity_poly.pdbx_seq_one_letter_code
_entity_poly.pdbx_strand_id
1 'polypeptide(L)'
;MSILDKVKKGNYVQVNLELSKDRLNKETIEAINISSLGKISDFRITDGKGIGVVLQLSNGKEQWFFEDEINLLDENGNVIKKNNDKKKNSNFIFAFLKGLNYENKNKVSELLNPINFFIWLVVSFKDIF
;
A
#
# COMPACT_ATOMS: atom_id res chain seq x y z
N MET A 1 3.95 0.82 10.34
CA MET A 1 4.53 2.16 10.21
C MET A 1 4.54 2.51 8.73
N SER A 2 3.85 3.57 8.31
CA SER A 2 3.97 4.07 6.93
C SER A 2 5.36 4.69 6.77
N ILE A 3 5.92 4.71 5.56
CA ILE A 3 7.24 5.30 5.35
C ILE A 3 7.22 6.79 5.69
N LEU A 4 6.06 7.44 5.55
CA LEU A 4 5.83 8.84 5.81
C LEU A 4 6.11 9.24 7.27
N ASP A 5 5.96 8.32 8.23
CA ASP A 5 6.27 8.60 9.64
C ASP A 5 7.77 8.80 9.89
N LYS A 6 8.62 8.24 9.01
CA LYS A 6 10.09 8.34 9.12
C LYS A 6 10.66 9.45 8.25
N VAL A 7 9.93 9.87 7.23
CA VAL A 7 10.40 10.76 6.19
C VAL A 7 10.22 12.22 6.63
N LYS A 8 11.30 12.99 6.74
CA LYS A 8 11.25 14.43 7.04
C LYS A 8 11.67 15.26 5.82
N LYS A 9 11.15 16.50 5.74
CA LYS A 9 11.64 17.49 4.77
C LYS A 9 13.16 17.63 4.90
N GLY A 10 13.85 17.64 3.77
CA GLY A 10 15.30 17.72 3.69
C GLY A 10 16.05 16.38 3.72
N ASN A 11 15.38 15.24 3.97
CA ASN A 11 16.01 13.93 3.80
C ASN A 11 16.23 13.60 2.32
N TYR A 12 17.24 12.76 2.07
CA TYR A 12 17.51 12.20 0.76
C TYR A 12 16.83 10.85 0.63
N VAL A 13 16.20 10.63 -0.52
CA VAL A 13 15.56 9.37 -0.88
C VAL A 13 16.00 8.96 -2.28
N GLN A 14 15.94 7.66 -2.54
CA GLN A 14 16.22 7.13 -3.85
C GLN A 14 14.91 6.87 -4.61
N VAL A 15 14.85 7.35 -5.85
CA VAL A 15 13.71 7.13 -6.74
C VAL A 15 13.87 5.80 -7.48
N ASN A 16 12.83 4.98 -7.51
CA ASN A 16 12.77 3.81 -8.35
C ASN A 16 12.21 4.17 -9.73
N LEU A 17 13.09 4.21 -10.73
CA LEU A 17 12.71 4.58 -12.09
C LEU A 17 11.74 3.58 -12.73
N GLU A 18 11.81 2.29 -12.38
CA GLU A 18 10.97 1.25 -13.00
C GLU A 18 9.48 1.48 -12.76
N LEU A 19 9.13 2.01 -11.58
CA LEU A 19 7.75 2.27 -11.18
C LEU A 19 7.22 3.63 -11.65
N SER A 20 8.11 4.60 -11.85
CA SER A 20 7.72 5.98 -12.17
C SER A 20 7.80 6.33 -13.65
N LYS A 21 8.42 5.50 -14.48
CA LYS A 21 8.73 5.81 -15.89
C LYS A 21 7.53 6.28 -16.70
N ASP A 22 6.35 5.71 -16.45
CA ASP A 22 5.16 5.93 -17.28
C ASP A 22 4.57 7.34 -17.16
N ARG A 23 4.82 8.04 -16.05
CA ARG A 23 4.28 9.39 -15.79
C ARG A 23 5.30 10.51 -16.02
N LEU A 24 6.60 10.18 -16.02
CA LEU A 24 7.65 11.19 -16.00
C LEU A 24 8.03 11.69 -17.40
N ASN A 25 8.41 12.96 -17.47
CA ASN A 25 8.99 13.53 -18.68
C ASN A 25 10.40 12.97 -18.92
N LYS A 26 10.82 12.91 -20.19
CA LYS A 26 12.16 12.42 -20.60
C LYS A 26 13.29 13.11 -19.84
N GLU A 27 13.23 14.43 -19.69
CA GLU A 27 14.23 15.20 -18.93
C GLU A 27 14.34 14.79 -17.46
N THR A 28 13.22 14.40 -16.85
CA THR A 28 13.19 13.94 -15.45
C THR A 28 13.77 12.53 -15.33
N ILE A 29 13.45 11.66 -16.29
CA ILE A 29 14.02 10.32 -16.41
C ILE A 29 15.55 10.40 -16.56
N GLU A 30 16.05 11.29 -17.41
CA GLU A 30 17.48 11.53 -17.58
C GLU A 30 18.14 12.03 -16.30
N ALA A 31 17.52 12.98 -15.59
CA ALA A 31 18.04 13.47 -14.32
C ALA A 31 18.13 12.36 -13.26
N ILE A 32 17.14 11.47 -13.19
CA ILE A 32 17.11 10.31 -12.28
C ILE A 32 18.15 9.26 -12.69
N ASN A 33 18.40 9.06 -13.99
CA ASN A 33 19.46 8.18 -14.49
C ASN A 33 20.86 8.70 -14.12
N ILE A 34 21.06 10.01 -14.14
CA ILE A 34 22.33 10.64 -13.72
C ILE A 34 22.47 10.58 -12.19
N SER A 35 21.39 10.89 -11.46
CA SER A 35 21.35 10.85 -10.00
C SER A 35 19.97 10.42 -9.54
N SER A 36 19.87 9.19 -9.05
CA SER A 36 18.61 8.65 -8.54
C SER A 36 18.26 9.19 -7.13
N LEU A 37 19.10 10.07 -6.59
CA LEU A 37 18.91 10.70 -5.28
C LEU A 37 18.13 12.00 -5.44
N GLY A 38 17.03 12.12 -4.70
CA GLY A 38 16.21 13.32 -4.60
C GLY A 38 16.15 13.82 -3.16
N LYS A 39 16.17 15.15 -2.99
CA LYS A 39 15.95 15.78 -1.68
C LYS A 39 14.47 16.09 -1.50
N ILE A 40 13.90 15.75 -0.36
CA ILE A 40 12.48 16.01 -0.09
C ILE A 40 12.27 17.49 0.18
N SER A 41 11.46 18.15 -0.65
CA SER A 41 11.04 19.54 -0.47
C SER A 41 9.69 19.63 0.24
N ASP A 42 8.70 18.84 -0.21
CA ASP A 42 7.35 18.89 0.34
C ASP A 42 6.58 17.57 0.19
N PHE A 43 5.33 17.56 0.66
CA PHE A 43 4.38 16.47 0.52
C PHE A 43 3.11 16.97 -0.18
N ARG A 44 2.52 16.13 -1.01
CA ARG A 44 1.31 16.44 -1.78
C ARG A 44 0.25 15.36 -1.53
N ILE A 45 -0.99 15.77 -1.32
CA ILE A 45 -2.11 14.84 -1.23
C ILE A 45 -2.50 14.42 -2.66
N THR A 46 -2.64 13.11 -2.89
CA THR A 46 -3.10 12.55 -4.16
C THR A 46 -4.54 12.03 -4.04
N ASP A 47 -5.31 12.12 -5.12
CA ASP A 47 -6.70 11.67 -5.13
C ASP A 47 -6.79 10.16 -4.88
N GLY A 48 -7.52 9.76 -3.83
CA GLY A 48 -7.82 8.36 -3.53
C GLY A 48 -7.28 7.78 -2.21
N LYS A 49 -6.58 8.56 -1.36
CA LYS A 49 -5.96 8.25 -0.03
C LYS A 49 -4.43 8.20 0.00
N GLY A 50 -3.74 8.43 -1.12
CA GLY A 50 -2.29 8.43 -1.17
C GLY A 50 -1.66 9.77 -0.78
N ILE A 51 -0.46 9.73 -0.21
CA ILE A 51 0.42 10.89 -0.05
C ILE A 51 1.59 10.74 -1.01
N GLY A 52 1.80 11.75 -1.85
CA GLY A 52 2.97 11.91 -2.69
C GLY A 52 4.05 12.72 -1.99
N VAL A 53 5.30 12.45 -2.32
CA VAL A 53 6.48 13.14 -1.83
C VAL A 53 7.05 13.98 -2.97
N VAL A 54 7.20 15.28 -2.74
CA VAL A 54 7.82 16.22 -3.68
C VAL A 54 9.33 16.19 -3.47
N LEU A 55 10.04 15.85 -4.53
CA LEU A 55 11.50 15.74 -4.55
C LEU A 55 12.08 16.84 -5.43
N GLN A 56 13.11 17.50 -4.93
CA GLN A 56 14.02 18.30 -5.71
C GLN A 56 15.10 17.38 -6.29
N LEU A 57 15.13 17.31 -7.61
CA LEU A 57 16.06 16.51 -8.39
C LEU A 57 17.39 17.25 -8.60
N SER A 58 18.41 16.53 -9.06
CA SER A 58 19.75 17.07 -9.36
C SER A 58 19.75 18.21 -10.39
N ASN A 59 18.77 18.25 -11.29
CA ASN A 59 18.58 19.32 -12.28
C ASN A 59 17.91 20.58 -11.71
N GLY A 60 17.63 20.62 -10.40
CA GLY A 60 16.94 21.73 -9.73
C GLY A 60 15.43 21.76 -9.94
N LYS A 61 14.87 20.85 -10.74
CA LYS A 61 13.42 20.74 -10.94
C LYS A 61 12.79 19.96 -9.79
N GLU A 62 11.56 20.34 -9.47
CA GLU A 62 10.75 19.63 -8.48
C GLU A 62 9.79 18.68 -9.18
N GLN A 63 9.76 17.43 -8.73
CA GLN A 63 8.85 16.42 -9.22
C GLN A 63 8.30 15.64 -8.04
N TRP A 64 7.01 15.36 -8.06
CA TRP A 64 6.37 14.55 -7.02
C TRP A 64 6.32 13.07 -7.43
N PHE A 65 6.48 12.19 -6.44
CA PHE A 65 6.50 10.74 -6.56
C PHE A 65 5.57 10.11 -5.52
N PHE A 66 5.07 8.92 -5.78
CA PHE A 66 4.29 8.17 -4.81
C PHE A 66 5.16 7.56 -3.72
N GLU A 67 4.56 7.28 -2.57
CA GLU A 67 5.21 6.58 -1.46
C GLU A 67 5.94 5.31 -1.92
N ASP A 68 5.32 4.54 -2.81
CA ASP A 68 5.81 3.24 -3.29
C ASP A 68 6.92 3.33 -4.33
N GLU A 69 7.09 4.51 -4.94
CA GLU A 69 8.13 4.78 -5.93
C GLU A 69 9.44 5.23 -5.28
N ILE A 70 9.41 5.59 -4.00
CA ILE A 70 10.58 6.08 -3.27
C ILE A 70 11.08 5.04 -2.26
N ASN A 71 12.39 4.98 -2.16
CA ASN A 71 13.13 4.17 -1.21
C ASN A 71 13.82 5.09 -0.21
N LEU A 72 13.60 4.84 1.08
CA LEU A 72 14.39 5.48 2.14
C LEU A 72 15.81 4.95 2.12
N LEU A 73 16.75 5.84 2.41
CA LEU A 73 18.16 5.51 2.56
C LEU A 73 18.52 5.51 4.04
N ASP A 74 19.28 4.50 4.46
CA ASP A 74 19.95 4.50 5.76
C ASP A 74 21.11 5.51 5.78
N GLU A 75 21.62 5.80 6.97
CA GLU A 75 22.84 6.59 7.20
C GLU A 75 24.06 6.09 6.40
N ASN A 76 24.04 4.83 5.97
CA ASN A 76 25.08 4.19 5.17
C ASN A 76 24.81 4.24 3.65
N GLY A 77 23.74 4.93 3.20
CA GLY A 77 23.37 5.04 1.79
C GLY A 77 22.71 3.78 1.20
N ASN A 78 22.33 2.82 2.04
CA ASN A 78 21.64 1.61 1.61
C ASN A 78 20.12 1.80 1.58
N VAL A 79 19.46 1.18 0.61
CA VAL A 79 17.99 1.17 0.54
C VAL A 79 17.42 0.36 1.69
N ILE A 80 16.63 1.02 2.54
CA ILE A 80 15.81 0.36 3.54
C ILE A 80 14.71 -0.40 2.79
N LYS A 81 14.90 -1.71 2.62
CA LYS A 81 13.86 -2.55 2.00
C LYS A 81 12.59 -2.41 2.83
N LYS A 82 11.53 -1.89 2.20
CA LYS A 82 10.16 -2.00 2.72
C LYS A 82 9.85 -3.48 2.85
N ASN A 83 9.81 -3.99 4.07
CA ASN A 83 9.07 -5.21 4.34
C ASN A 83 7.60 -4.86 4.13
N ASN A 84 7.13 -5.03 2.90
CA ASN A 84 5.71 -5.13 2.61
C ASN A 84 5.25 -6.46 3.22
N ASP A 85 5.07 -6.48 4.54
CA ASP A 85 4.23 -7.47 5.19
C ASP A 85 2.79 -7.22 4.74
N LYS A 86 2.48 -7.56 3.48
CA LYS A 86 1.14 -8.01 3.08
C LYS A 86 0.93 -9.36 3.76
N LYS A 87 0.80 -9.38 5.09
CA LYS A 87 0.66 -10.62 5.83
C LYS A 87 -0.53 -10.60 6.79
N LYS A 88 -1.50 -11.41 6.38
CA LYS A 88 -2.47 -12.16 7.21
C LYS A 88 -3.48 -11.35 8.01
N ASN A 89 -4.57 -10.94 7.35
CA ASN A 89 -5.86 -10.80 8.06
C ASN A 89 -6.89 -11.89 7.68
N SER A 90 -6.70 -12.61 6.58
CA SER A 90 -7.61 -13.71 6.18
C SER A 90 -7.61 -14.87 7.19
N ASN A 91 -6.46 -15.20 7.77
CA ASN A 91 -6.35 -16.34 8.70
C ASN A 91 -7.14 -16.12 10.00
N PHE A 92 -7.24 -14.88 10.49
CA PHE A 92 -7.96 -14.61 11.74
C PHE A 92 -9.47 -14.73 11.56
N ILE A 93 -10.00 -14.15 10.47
CA ILE A 93 -11.42 -14.25 10.12
C ILE A 93 -11.78 -15.71 9.84
N PHE A 94 -10.96 -16.44 9.08
CA PHE A 94 -11.19 -17.86 8.81
C PHE A 94 -11.17 -18.74 10.08
N ALA A 95 -10.27 -18.44 11.03
CA ALA A 95 -10.23 -19.15 12.32
C ALA A 95 -11.48 -18.90 13.15
N PHE A 96 -12.00 -17.66 13.17
CA PHE A 96 -13.26 -17.32 13.82
C PHE A 96 -14.46 -18.02 13.17
N LEU A 97 -14.52 -18.03 11.83
CA LEU A 97 -15.57 -18.70 11.08
C LEU A 97 -15.56 -20.23 11.27
N LYS A 98 -14.38 -20.84 11.46
CA LYS A 98 -14.25 -22.29 11.72
C LYS A 98 -14.89 -22.71 13.05
N GLY A 99 -15.02 -21.79 14.01
CA GLY A 99 -15.67 -22.04 15.31
C GLY A 99 -17.19 -21.87 15.31
N LEU A 100 -17.81 -21.49 14.19
CA LEU A 100 -19.26 -21.32 14.11
C LEU A 100 -19.94 -22.68 13.96
N ASN A 101 -20.69 -23.09 14.99
CA ASN A 101 -21.59 -24.24 14.93
C ASN A 101 -22.88 -23.82 14.21
N TYR A 102 -22.94 -24.06 12.90
CA TYR A 102 -24.16 -23.89 12.12
C TYR A 102 -25.00 -25.17 12.15
N GLU A 103 -26.23 -25.06 12.62
CA GLU A 103 -27.25 -26.09 12.42
C GLU A 103 -27.93 -25.86 11.08
N ASN A 104 -28.12 -26.91 10.29
CA ASN A 104 -28.73 -26.78 8.97
C ASN A 104 -30.22 -26.41 9.07
N LYS A 105 -30.55 -25.14 8.79
CA LYS A 105 -31.91 -24.61 8.77
C LYS A 105 -32.44 -24.62 7.34
N ASN A 106 -33.29 -25.61 7.03
CA ASN A 106 -33.85 -25.81 5.68
C ASN A 106 -35.11 -24.97 5.40
N LYS A 107 -35.65 -24.26 6.40
CA LYS A 107 -36.89 -23.47 6.26
C LYS A 107 -36.57 -22.00 6.00
N VAL A 108 -37.20 -21.43 4.97
CA VAL A 108 -37.08 -20.01 4.61
C VAL A 108 -37.47 -19.09 5.77
N SER A 109 -38.46 -19.49 6.59
CA SER A 109 -38.89 -18.74 7.77
C SER A 109 -37.80 -18.55 8.83
N GLU A 110 -36.82 -19.46 8.89
CA GLU A 110 -35.72 -19.42 9.86
C GLU A 110 -34.55 -18.54 9.37
N LEU A 111 -34.47 -18.29 8.06
CA LEU A 111 -33.50 -17.39 7.41
C LEU A 111 -33.97 -15.94 7.38
N LEU A 112 -35.21 -15.64 7.75
CA LEU A 112 -35.71 -14.26 7.89
C LEU A 112 -35.07 -13.52 9.07
N ASN A 113 -34.48 -14.24 10.03
CA ASN A 113 -33.64 -13.63 11.05
C ASN A 113 -32.32 -13.17 10.40
N PRO A 114 -32.00 -11.87 10.41
CA PRO A 114 -30.78 -11.34 9.78
C PRO A 114 -29.51 -12.07 10.22
N ILE A 115 -29.40 -12.44 11.49
CA ILE A 115 -28.23 -13.14 12.04
C ILE A 115 -28.11 -14.56 11.46
N ASN A 116 -29.23 -15.28 11.35
CA ASN A 116 -29.24 -16.61 10.74
C ASN A 116 -28.91 -16.56 9.25
N PHE A 117 -29.42 -15.54 8.53
CA PHE A 117 -29.11 -15.33 7.13
C PHE A 117 -27.61 -15.13 6.89
N PHE A 118 -26.95 -14.28 7.68
CA PHE A 118 -25.51 -14.04 7.55
C PHE A 118 -24.68 -15.30 7.84
N ILE A 119 -25.05 -16.09 8.87
CA ILE A 119 -24.33 -17.33 9.18
C ILE A 119 -24.51 -18.36 8.05
N TRP A 120 -25.74 -18.55 7.57
CA TRP A 120 -26.03 -19.43 6.43
C TRP A 120 -25.23 -19.01 5.19
N LEU A 121 -25.23 -17.72 4.85
CA LEU A 121 -24.51 -17.17 3.70
C LEU A 121 -23.01 -17.49 3.77
N VAL A 122 -22.38 -17.25 4.93
CA VAL A 122 -20.95 -17.52 5.11
C VAL A 122 -20.61 -19.01 5.01
N VAL A 123 -21.46 -19.89 5.54
CA VAL A 123 -21.29 -21.34 5.42
C VAL A 123 -21.48 -21.81 3.98
N SER A 124 -22.47 -21.27 3.24
CA SER A 124 -22.67 -21.60 1.82
C SER A 124 -21.48 -21.22 0.96
N PHE A 125 -20.83 -20.08 1.23
CA PHE A 125 -19.58 -19.71 0.54
C PHE A 125 -18.43 -20.68 0.84
N LYS A 126 -18.38 -21.26 2.04
CA LYS A 126 -17.37 -22.27 2.42
C LYS A 126 -17.53 -23.57 1.62
N ASP A 127 -18.74 -23.93 1.22
CA ASP A 127 -18.99 -25.17 0.45
C ASP A 127 -18.73 -24.99 -1.06
N ILE A 128 -18.59 -23.75 -1.55
CA ILE A 128 -18.40 -23.42 -2.97
C ILE A 128 -16.90 -23.39 -3.37
N PHE A 129 -16.00 -23.14 -2.43
CA PHE A 129 -14.54 -23.03 -2.64
C PHE A 129 -13.78 -24.16 -1.96
#